data_AF-A0A7Y3MCV3-F1
#
_entry.id   AF-A0A7Y3MCV3-F1
#
_cell.length_a   1.000
_cell.length_b   1.000
_cell.length_c   1.000
_cell.angle_alpha   90.00
_cell.angle_beta   90.00
_cell.angle_gamma   90.00
#
_symmetry.space_group_name_H-M   'P 1'
#
loop_
_entity.id
_entity.type
_entity.pdbx_description
1 polymer ?
#
loop_
_entity_poly.entity_id
_entity_poly.type
_entity_poly.pdbx_seq_one_letter_code
_entity_poly.pdbx_strand_id
1 'polypeptide(L)'
;MDAYWRNEAFEYIRSNPASVATSIARKTLEFASHEEVANNRSLAEERLFSPVLRTLPSPFGWLFALGIPGLILLAWHDRRGWLIIAPLLVVIATFSVFFAEARFRFHAVPLLALGGGLLLDQLWGFMRAARHKSLAGTFAMVLIFAAVSAWATRQVPQTGISWDAIAWGYFKMGDLIAAEQVLETPHPGMDITDKWEEALGLLHWSQGNFEAAARHYRNATELNPVSHVAHYNLALALQRTGDINGARRHAALAVSIAGLPEYVALQKSLGQP
;
A
#
# COMPACT_ATOMS: atom_id res chain seq x y z
N MET A 1 -9.12 -5.63 -24.49
CA MET A 1 -9.41 -6.66 -23.47
C MET A 1 -9.96 -7.86 -24.22
N ASP A 2 -9.28 -9.01 -24.19
CA ASP A 2 -9.69 -10.18 -24.96
C ASP A 2 -11.07 -10.69 -24.54
N ALA A 3 -11.86 -11.13 -25.52
CA ALA A 3 -13.19 -11.70 -25.27
C ALA A 3 -13.16 -12.88 -24.30
N TYR A 4 -12.04 -13.60 -24.27
CA TYR A 4 -11.77 -14.69 -23.32
C TYR A 4 -11.91 -14.24 -21.86
N TRP A 5 -11.11 -13.25 -21.42
CA TRP A 5 -11.13 -12.79 -20.02
C TRP A 5 -12.48 -12.23 -19.57
N ARG A 6 -13.20 -11.59 -20.49
CA ARG A 6 -14.55 -11.11 -20.22
C ARG A 6 -15.51 -12.27 -19.98
N ASN A 7 -15.45 -13.31 -20.81
CA ASN A 7 -16.31 -14.49 -20.67
C ASN A 7 -16.01 -15.22 -19.36
N GLU A 8 -14.73 -15.43 -19.05
CA GLU A 8 -14.27 -16.04 -17.80
C GLU A 8 -14.80 -15.28 -16.57
N ALA A 9 -14.70 -13.94 -16.58
CA ALA A 9 -15.21 -13.11 -15.50
C ALA A 9 -16.73 -13.25 -15.31
N PHE A 10 -17.51 -13.24 -16.41
CA PHE A 10 -18.96 -13.42 -16.32
C PHE A 10 -19.36 -14.83 -15.90
N GLU A 11 -18.63 -15.85 -16.32
CA GLU A 11 -18.84 -17.23 -15.88
C GLU A 11 -18.55 -17.38 -14.38
N TYR A 12 -17.46 -16.80 -13.89
CA TYR A 12 -17.16 -16.75 -12.47
C TYR A 12 -18.26 -16.05 -11.66
N ILE A 13 -18.75 -14.89 -12.13
CA ILE A 13 -19.83 -14.15 -11.46
C ILE A 13 -21.12 -14.98 -11.35
N ARG A 14 -21.49 -15.69 -12.42
CA ARG A 14 -22.69 -16.54 -12.44
C ARG A 14 -22.56 -17.76 -11.54
N SER A 15 -21.38 -18.36 -11.48
CA SER A 15 -21.11 -19.55 -10.67
C SER A 15 -20.90 -19.23 -9.18
N ASN A 16 -20.45 -18.02 -8.84
CA ASN A 16 -20.08 -17.62 -7.47
C ASN A 16 -20.81 -16.34 -6.98
N PRO A 17 -22.15 -16.24 -7.07
CA PRO A 17 -22.86 -14.99 -6.76
C PRO A 17 -22.68 -14.53 -5.31
N ALA A 18 -22.65 -15.47 -4.35
CA ALA A 18 -22.43 -15.15 -2.94
C ALA A 18 -21.03 -14.58 -2.69
N SER A 19 -19.99 -15.15 -3.28
CA SER A 19 -18.60 -14.67 -3.16
C SER A 19 -18.44 -13.27 -3.76
N VAL A 20 -19.09 -13.01 -4.89
CA VAL A 20 -19.12 -11.68 -5.52
C VAL A 20 -19.82 -10.67 -4.62
N ALA A 21 -21.01 -11.00 -4.10
CA ALA A 21 -21.75 -10.13 -3.20
C ALA A 21 -20.94 -9.80 -1.92
N THR A 22 -20.31 -10.81 -1.31
CA THR A 22 -19.41 -10.63 -0.16
C THR A 22 -18.23 -9.73 -0.51
N SER A 23 -17.62 -9.90 -1.68
CA SER A 23 -16.51 -9.06 -2.14
C SER A 23 -16.94 -7.61 -2.37
N ILE A 24 -18.11 -7.38 -2.95
CA ILE A 24 -18.69 -6.05 -3.12
C ILE A 24 -18.97 -5.41 -1.76
N ALA A 25 -19.56 -6.16 -0.82
CA ALA A 25 -19.84 -5.67 0.52
C ALA A 25 -18.56 -5.31 1.28
N ARG A 26 -17.53 -6.17 1.21
CA ARG A 26 -16.22 -5.90 1.80
C ARG A 26 -15.58 -4.64 1.23
N LYS A 27 -15.55 -4.51 -0.10
CA LYS A 27 -15.04 -3.29 -0.76
C LYS A 27 -15.85 -2.05 -0.39
N THR A 28 -17.17 -2.16 -0.29
CA THR A 28 -18.02 -1.04 0.15
C THR A 28 -17.66 -0.63 1.59
N LEU A 29 -17.33 -1.59 2.45
CA LEU A 29 -16.88 -1.30 3.81
C LEU A 29 -15.48 -0.67 3.85
N GLU A 30 -14.55 -1.13 3.00
CA GLU A 30 -13.24 -0.51 2.79
C GLU A 30 -13.37 0.96 2.35
N PHE A 31 -14.47 1.36 1.69
CA PHE A 31 -14.72 2.77 1.38
C PHE A 31 -14.89 3.64 2.65
N ALA A 32 -15.22 3.06 3.80
CA ALA A 32 -15.36 3.78 5.07
C ALA A 32 -14.07 3.80 5.90
N SER A 33 -13.08 2.95 5.62
CA SER A 33 -11.87 2.81 6.46
C SER A 33 -10.93 3.99 6.37
N HIS A 34 -10.27 4.42 7.43
CA HIS A 34 -9.21 5.42 7.30
C HIS A 34 -8.06 4.96 6.39
N GLU A 35 -7.75 3.67 6.44
CA GLU A 35 -6.69 3.06 5.63
C GLU A 35 -7.10 2.87 4.19
N GLU A 36 -6.09 2.86 3.33
CA GLU A 36 -6.22 2.63 1.90
C GLU A 36 -5.35 1.43 1.50
N VAL A 37 -5.88 0.57 0.62
CA VAL A 37 -5.07 -0.48 0.02
C VAL A 37 -4.13 0.19 -0.98
N ALA A 38 -2.85 0.20 -0.64
CA ALA A 38 -1.80 0.70 -1.51
C ALA A 38 -1.74 -0.14 -2.79
N ASN A 39 -1.48 0.53 -3.92
CA ASN A 39 -1.14 -0.11 -5.19
C ASN A 39 0.33 0.21 -5.49
N ASN A 40 0.59 1.30 -6.24
CA ASN A 40 1.95 1.74 -6.55
C ASN A 40 2.46 2.89 -5.64
N ARG A 41 1.61 3.42 -4.76
CA ARG A 41 1.94 4.48 -3.80
C ARG A 41 1.18 4.22 -2.51
N SER A 42 1.81 4.48 -1.38
CA SER A 42 1.18 4.45 -0.05
C SER A 42 1.22 5.83 0.58
N LEU A 43 0.10 6.29 1.15
CA LEU A 43 0.07 7.54 1.92
C LEU A 43 1.03 7.48 3.13
N ALA A 44 1.23 6.30 3.72
CA ALA A 44 2.17 6.11 4.83
C ALA A 44 3.61 6.40 4.41
N GLU A 45 4.00 5.98 3.20
CA GLU A 45 5.32 6.23 2.63
C GLU A 45 5.49 7.70 2.24
N GLU A 46 4.51 8.29 1.55
CA GLU A 46 4.56 9.70 1.13
C GLU A 46 4.69 10.67 2.33
N ARG A 47 4.13 10.29 3.49
CA ARG A 47 4.26 11.03 4.74
C ARG A 47 5.68 11.09 5.29
N LEU A 48 6.53 10.12 4.98
CA LEU A 48 7.93 10.13 5.41
C LEU A 48 8.70 11.27 4.75
N PHE A 49 8.32 11.63 3.52
CA PHE A 49 9.04 12.58 2.67
C PHE A 49 8.35 13.95 2.57
N SER A 50 7.14 14.11 3.11
CA SER A 50 6.37 15.36 3.02
C SER A 50 6.10 15.98 4.40
N PRO A 51 6.69 17.14 4.71
CA PRO A 51 6.40 17.87 5.96
C PRO A 51 4.92 18.22 6.11
N VAL A 52 4.24 18.51 4.99
CA VAL A 52 2.82 18.84 4.96
C VAL A 52 1.98 17.62 5.32
N LEU A 53 2.23 16.47 4.69
CA LEU A 53 1.45 15.26 4.98
C LEU A 53 1.75 14.67 6.36
N ARG A 54 2.96 14.89 6.89
CA ARG A 54 3.36 14.47 8.24
C ARG A 54 2.60 15.20 9.35
N THR A 55 2.21 16.45 9.11
CA THR A 55 1.48 17.28 10.09
C THR A 55 -0.03 17.16 9.97
N LEU A 56 -0.53 16.91 8.75
CA LEU A 56 -1.96 16.77 8.52
C LEU A 56 -2.49 15.44 9.06
N PRO A 57 -3.61 15.45 9.82
CA PRO A 57 -4.29 14.21 10.21
C PRO A 57 -4.71 13.48 8.93
N SER A 58 -4.77 12.15 8.98
CA SER A 58 -5.22 11.45 7.78
C SER A 58 -6.63 11.90 7.42
N PRO A 59 -6.83 12.33 6.17
CA PRO A 59 -8.00 13.11 5.83
C PRO A 59 -9.28 12.27 5.90
N PHE A 60 -9.20 10.98 5.56
CA PHE A 60 -10.43 10.28 5.17
C PHE A 60 -11.39 9.97 6.31
N GLY A 61 -10.92 9.40 7.43
CA GLY A 61 -11.82 8.90 8.49
C GLY A 61 -12.72 10.00 9.09
N TRP A 62 -12.15 11.17 9.38
CA TRP A 62 -12.94 12.30 9.90
C TRP A 62 -13.74 13.00 8.80
N LEU A 63 -13.23 13.09 7.56
CA LEU A 63 -14.02 13.60 6.43
C LEU A 63 -15.23 12.72 6.14
N PHE A 64 -15.10 11.41 6.26
CA PHE A 64 -16.22 10.48 6.15
C PHE A 64 -17.22 10.70 7.29
N ALA A 65 -16.73 10.78 8.53
CA ALA A 65 -17.55 10.96 9.73
C ALA A 65 -18.31 12.29 9.78
N LEU A 66 -17.78 13.35 9.18
CA LEU A 66 -18.47 14.65 9.09
C LEU A 66 -19.24 14.80 7.77
N GLY A 67 -18.65 14.34 6.67
CA GLY A 67 -19.14 14.52 5.31
C GLY A 67 -20.43 13.78 5.03
N ILE A 68 -20.51 12.49 5.38
CA ILE A 68 -21.73 11.70 5.14
C ILE A 68 -22.91 12.26 5.95
N PRO A 69 -22.79 12.52 7.26
CA PRO A 69 -23.86 13.16 8.02
C PRO A 69 -24.33 14.50 7.43
N GLY A 70 -23.40 15.38 7.03
CA GLY A 70 -23.77 16.68 6.46
C GLY A 70 -24.52 16.56 5.14
N LEU A 71 -24.12 15.63 4.28
CA LEU A 71 -24.83 15.33 3.03
C LEU A 71 -26.21 14.71 3.29
N ILE A 72 -26.33 13.78 4.24
CA ILE A 72 -27.63 13.21 4.64
C ILE A 72 -28.58 14.31 5.11
N LEU A 73 -28.09 15.22 5.96
CA LEU A 73 -28.88 16.34 6.44
C LEU A 73 -29.30 17.27 5.31
N LEU A 74 -28.41 17.54 4.34
CA LEU A 74 -28.75 18.33 3.15
C LEU A 74 -29.90 17.69 2.37
N ALA A 75 -29.81 16.40 2.06
CA ALA A 75 -30.86 15.69 1.32
C ALA A 75 -32.19 15.57 2.09
N TRP A 76 -32.14 15.58 3.42
CA TRP A 76 -33.35 15.60 4.25
C TRP A 76 -34.05 16.96 4.20
N HIS A 77 -33.29 18.06 4.18
CA HIS A 77 -33.86 19.41 4.17
C HIS A 77 -34.23 19.89 2.76
N ASP A 78 -33.48 19.51 1.74
CA ASP A 78 -33.71 19.88 0.35
C ASP A 78 -33.60 18.65 -0.57
N ARG A 79 -34.67 18.38 -1.34
CA ARG A 79 -34.69 17.29 -2.33
C ARG A 79 -33.62 17.47 -3.41
N ARG A 80 -33.14 18.69 -3.66
CA ARG A 80 -32.02 18.96 -4.58
C ARG A 80 -30.69 18.47 -4.03
N GLY A 81 -30.58 18.22 -2.72
CA GLY A 81 -29.39 17.62 -2.10
C GLY A 81 -29.02 16.28 -2.73
N TRP A 82 -29.98 15.53 -3.27
CA TRP A 82 -29.71 14.31 -4.03
C TRP A 82 -28.84 14.51 -5.27
N LEU A 83 -28.90 15.69 -5.92
CA LEU A 83 -28.01 16.02 -7.05
C LEU A 83 -26.56 16.16 -6.63
N ILE A 84 -26.32 16.58 -5.38
CA ILE A 84 -24.97 16.74 -4.79
C ILE A 84 -24.45 15.38 -4.29
N ILE A 85 -25.36 14.49 -3.84
CA ILE A 85 -25.01 13.15 -3.36
C ILE A 85 -24.82 12.16 -4.52
N ALA A 86 -25.52 12.33 -5.65
CA ALA A 86 -25.46 11.38 -6.76
C ALA A 86 -24.02 11.09 -7.26
N PRO A 87 -23.13 12.08 -7.44
CA PRO A 87 -21.73 11.81 -7.79
C PRO A 87 -21.00 10.97 -6.73
N LEU A 88 -21.27 11.19 -5.44
CA LEU A 88 -20.70 10.39 -4.36
C LEU A 88 -21.18 8.93 -4.43
N LEU A 89 -22.45 8.71 -4.72
CA LEU A 89 -23.00 7.36 -4.91
C LEU A 89 -22.37 6.66 -6.12
N VAL A 90 -22.09 7.39 -7.20
CA VAL A 90 -21.37 6.85 -8.36
C VAL A 90 -19.94 6.46 -7.98
N VAL A 91 -19.25 7.29 -7.19
CA VAL A 91 -17.90 6.96 -6.69
C VAL A 91 -17.94 5.71 -5.81
N ILE A 92 -18.87 5.63 -4.86
CA ILE A 92 -19.04 4.44 -4.00
C ILE A 92 -19.36 3.21 -4.85
N ALA A 93 -20.31 3.29 -5.78
CA ALA A 93 -20.67 2.17 -6.64
C ALA A 93 -19.48 1.69 -7.50
N THR A 94 -18.70 2.62 -8.06
CA THR A 94 -17.50 2.31 -8.84
C THR A 94 -16.45 1.62 -7.97
N PHE A 95 -16.20 2.14 -6.76
CA PHE A 95 -15.30 1.55 -5.78
C PHE A 95 -15.74 0.13 -5.38
N SER A 96 -17.03 -0.06 -5.10
CA SER A 96 -17.61 -1.34 -4.70
C SER A 96 -17.53 -2.40 -5.80
N VAL A 97 -17.76 -2.03 -7.07
CA VAL A 97 -17.76 -2.97 -8.20
C VAL A 97 -16.34 -3.29 -8.66
N PHE A 98 -15.46 -2.30 -8.78
CA PHE A 98 -14.12 -2.48 -9.33
C PHE A 98 -13.06 -2.66 -8.24
N PHE A 99 -12.23 -1.63 -8.03
CA PHE A 99 -11.02 -1.69 -7.21
C PHE A 99 -11.18 -0.85 -5.94
N ALA A 100 -10.84 -1.45 -4.80
CA ALA A 100 -10.71 -0.74 -3.54
C ALA A 100 -9.33 -0.08 -3.41
N GLU A 101 -9.00 0.84 -4.33
CA GLU A 101 -7.72 1.52 -4.35
C GLU A 101 -7.87 3.02 -4.04
N ALA A 102 -6.82 3.59 -3.42
CA ALA A 102 -6.70 5.00 -3.06
C ALA A 102 -7.14 5.99 -4.17
N ARG A 103 -6.75 5.71 -5.42
CA ARG A 103 -7.02 6.59 -6.57
C ARG A 103 -8.50 6.81 -6.86
N PHE A 104 -9.36 5.82 -6.59
CA PHE A 104 -10.80 5.93 -6.87
C PHE A 104 -11.55 6.64 -5.75
N ARG A 105 -11.04 6.51 -4.53
CA ARG A 105 -11.62 7.10 -3.33
C ARG A 105 -11.35 8.60 -3.23
N PHE A 106 -10.24 9.07 -3.77
CA PHE A 106 -9.88 10.49 -3.81
C PHE A 106 -10.99 11.38 -4.38
N HIS A 107 -11.77 10.90 -5.35
CA HIS A 107 -12.88 11.66 -5.93
C HIS A 107 -14.04 11.93 -4.97
N ALA A 108 -14.16 11.16 -3.88
CA ALA A 108 -15.14 11.42 -2.84
C ALA A 108 -14.74 12.58 -1.92
N VAL A 109 -13.44 12.89 -1.82
CA VAL A 109 -12.90 13.86 -0.84
C VAL A 109 -13.54 15.25 -0.97
N PRO A 110 -13.68 15.88 -2.16
CA PRO A 110 -14.31 17.19 -2.27
C PRO A 110 -15.78 17.19 -1.83
N LEU A 111 -16.52 16.12 -2.12
CA LEU A 111 -17.93 15.98 -1.75
C LEU A 111 -18.10 15.78 -0.24
N LEU A 112 -17.23 14.97 0.37
CA LEU A 112 -17.19 14.78 1.81
C LEU A 112 -16.76 16.05 2.53
N ALA A 113 -15.81 16.81 1.98
CA ALA A 113 -15.41 18.11 2.51
C ALA A 113 -16.57 19.12 2.47
N LEU A 114 -17.32 19.17 1.36
CA LEU A 114 -18.54 19.98 1.25
C LEU A 114 -19.57 19.56 2.32
N GLY A 115 -19.83 18.26 2.46
CA GLY A 115 -20.70 17.72 3.51
C GLY A 115 -20.23 18.12 4.91
N GLY A 116 -18.93 18.04 5.19
CA GLY A 116 -18.36 18.43 6.46
C GLY A 116 -18.57 19.92 6.75
N GLY A 117 -18.38 20.79 5.76
CA GLY A 117 -18.69 22.22 5.87
C GLY A 117 -20.16 22.49 6.19
N LEU A 118 -21.08 21.82 5.48
CA LEU A 118 -22.53 21.93 5.73
C LEU A 118 -22.93 21.46 7.13
N LEU A 119 -22.32 20.36 7.59
CA LEU A 119 -22.54 19.85 8.94
C LEU A 119 -22.10 20.87 9.99
N LEU A 120 -20.92 21.47 9.83
CA LEU A 120 -20.38 22.46 10.76
C LEU A 120 -21.24 23.73 10.81
N ASP A 121 -21.72 24.22 9.66
CA ASP A 121 -22.64 25.34 9.59
C ASP A 121 -23.97 25.03 10.32
N GLN A 122 -24.50 23.82 10.13
CA GLN A 122 -25.74 23.42 10.78
C GLN A 122 -25.58 23.25 12.30
N LEU A 123 -24.46 22.67 12.75
CA LEU A 123 -24.11 22.60 14.17
C LEU A 123 -24.01 24.01 14.77
N TRP A 124 -23.38 24.95 14.06
CA TRP A 124 -23.31 26.35 14.46
C TRP A 124 -24.70 26.99 14.61
N GLY A 125 -25.58 26.77 13.62
CA GLY A 125 -26.97 27.21 13.67
C GLY A 125 -27.74 26.64 14.88
N PHE A 126 -27.59 25.35 15.18
CA PHE A 126 -28.23 24.71 16.33
C PHE A 126 -27.70 25.23 17.67
N MET A 127 -26.39 25.50 17.77
CA MET A 127 -25.79 26.11 18.96
C MET A 127 -26.35 27.51 19.20
N ARG A 128 -26.42 28.37 18.17
CA ARG A 128 -27.00 29.72 18.30
C ARG A 128 -28.48 29.72 18.65
N ALA A 129 -29.23 28.73 18.17
CA ALA A 129 -30.66 28.59 18.43
C ALA A 129 -30.97 27.79 19.71
N ALA A 130 -29.97 27.42 20.51
CA ALA A 130 -30.11 26.58 21.72
C ALA A 130 -30.89 25.27 21.48
N ARG A 131 -30.77 24.67 20.28
CA ARG A 131 -31.48 23.44 19.90
C ARG A 131 -30.71 22.19 20.35
N HIS A 132 -30.65 21.97 21.66
CA HIS A 132 -29.84 20.91 22.27
C HIS A 132 -30.17 19.50 21.75
N LYS A 133 -31.45 19.18 21.47
CA LYS A 133 -31.85 17.87 20.93
C LYS A 133 -31.32 17.64 19.52
N SER A 134 -31.40 18.65 18.64
CA SER A 134 -30.87 18.57 17.28
C SER A 134 -29.34 18.48 17.29
N LEU A 135 -28.70 19.26 18.15
CA LEU A 135 -27.25 19.21 18.35
C LEU A 135 -26.78 17.82 18.79
N ALA A 136 -27.45 17.24 19.81
CA ALA A 136 -27.15 15.91 20.30
C ALA A 136 -27.38 14.83 19.23
N GLY A 137 -28.47 14.93 18.46
CA GLY A 137 -28.76 14.01 17.35
C GLY A 137 -27.71 14.04 16.25
N THR A 138 -27.28 15.24 15.83
CA THR A 138 -26.22 15.40 14.84
C THR A 138 -24.89 14.88 15.35
N PHE A 139 -24.55 15.15 16.61
CA PHE A 139 -23.32 14.63 17.23
C PHE A 139 -23.33 13.09 17.32
N ALA A 140 -24.45 12.50 17.72
CA ALA A 140 -24.62 11.04 17.75
C ALA A 140 -24.43 10.43 16.35
N MET A 141 -24.95 11.07 15.31
CA MET A 141 -24.74 10.62 13.93
C MET A 141 -23.27 10.65 13.53
N VAL A 142 -22.53 11.72 13.84
CA VAL A 142 -21.08 11.79 13.61
C VAL A 142 -20.34 10.67 14.34
N LEU A 143 -20.68 10.42 15.61
CA LEU A 143 -20.07 9.34 16.39
C LEU A 143 -20.34 7.96 15.77
N ILE A 144 -21.54 7.72 15.24
CA ILE A 144 -21.87 6.47 14.54
C ILE A 144 -20.98 6.31 13.31
N PHE A 145 -20.87 7.32 12.45
CA PHE A 145 -20.04 7.23 11.25
C PHE A 145 -18.54 7.15 11.57
N ALA A 146 -18.08 7.81 12.64
CA ALA A 146 -16.72 7.66 13.14
C ALA A 146 -16.46 6.23 13.64
N ALA A 147 -17.41 5.63 14.36
CA ALA A 147 -17.32 4.25 14.82
C ALA A 147 -17.33 3.26 13.65
N VAL A 148 -18.15 3.49 12.62
CA VAL A 148 -18.15 2.70 11.38
C VAL A 148 -16.79 2.78 10.68
N SER A 149 -16.22 3.98 10.56
CA SER A 149 -14.91 4.17 9.95
C SER A 149 -13.81 3.47 10.74
N ALA A 150 -13.81 3.61 12.07
CA ALA A 150 -12.84 2.95 12.94
C ALA A 150 -12.96 1.42 12.89
N TRP A 151 -14.19 0.89 12.85
CA TRP A 151 -14.43 -0.54 12.69
C TRP A 151 -13.96 -1.06 11.33
N ALA A 152 -14.34 -0.38 10.24
CA ALA A 152 -13.90 -0.72 8.88
C ALA A 152 -12.37 -0.75 8.78
N THR A 153 -11.70 0.23 9.39
CA THR A 153 -10.23 0.34 9.42
C THR A 153 -9.54 -0.89 10.00
N ARG A 154 -10.11 -1.51 11.03
CA ARG A 154 -9.53 -2.72 11.64
C ARG A 154 -9.61 -3.94 10.74
N GLN A 155 -10.52 -3.93 9.77
CA GLN A 155 -10.72 -5.03 8.83
C GLN A 155 -9.83 -4.91 7.59
N VAL A 156 -9.29 -3.71 7.31
CA VAL A 156 -8.42 -3.48 6.15
C VAL A 156 -6.98 -3.84 6.53
N PRO A 157 -6.28 -4.66 5.74
CA PRO A 157 -4.86 -4.92 5.93
C PRO A 157 -4.11 -3.59 5.96
N GLN A 158 -3.35 -3.37 7.02
CA GLN A 158 -2.49 -2.20 7.13
C GLN A 158 -1.39 -2.35 6.08
N THR A 159 -1.33 -1.45 5.11
CA THR A 159 -0.21 -1.44 4.16
C THR A 159 0.99 -0.84 4.86
N GLY A 160 1.87 -1.71 5.36
CA GLY A 160 3.12 -1.32 5.98
C GLY A 160 4.00 -0.52 5.02
N ILE A 161 4.96 0.21 5.57
CA ILE A 161 5.98 0.89 4.78
C ILE A 161 6.93 -0.17 4.21
N SER A 162 7.13 -0.19 2.90
CA SER A 162 8.13 -1.05 2.26
C SER A 162 9.50 -0.39 2.36
N TRP A 163 10.15 -0.57 3.51
CA TRP A 163 11.48 0.02 3.74
C TRP A 163 12.56 -0.58 2.85
N ASP A 164 12.41 -1.83 2.43
CA ASP A 164 13.24 -2.45 1.40
C ASP A 164 13.14 -1.65 0.09
N ALA A 165 11.93 -1.32 -0.37
CA ALA A 165 11.75 -0.48 -1.55
C ALA A 165 12.33 0.93 -1.38
N ILE A 166 12.24 1.52 -0.17
CA ILE A 166 12.86 2.82 0.15
C ILE A 166 14.39 2.72 0.05
N ALA A 167 15.01 1.71 0.65
CA ALA A 167 16.45 1.49 0.57
C ALA A 167 16.90 1.28 -0.89
N TRP A 168 16.17 0.47 -1.66
CA TRP A 168 16.39 0.30 -3.10
C TRP A 168 16.25 1.61 -3.89
N GLY A 169 15.32 2.48 -3.50
CA GLY A 169 15.19 3.82 -4.04
C GLY A 169 16.47 4.63 -3.86
N TYR A 170 17.03 4.65 -2.65
CA TYR A 170 18.29 5.34 -2.36
C TYR A 170 19.49 4.77 -3.12
N PHE A 171 19.60 3.44 -3.24
CA PHE A 171 20.62 2.81 -4.09
C PHE A 171 20.53 3.28 -5.55
N LYS A 172 19.32 3.35 -6.11
CA LYS A 172 19.10 3.82 -7.49
C LYS A 172 19.42 5.30 -7.67
N MET A 173 19.27 6.10 -6.61
CA MET A 173 19.67 7.51 -6.60
C MET A 173 21.19 7.69 -6.39
N GLY A 174 21.92 6.63 -6.07
CA GLY A 174 23.34 6.67 -5.74
C GLY A 174 23.64 7.20 -4.33
N ASP A 175 22.62 7.37 -3.49
CA ASP A 175 22.76 7.85 -2.13
C ASP A 175 22.95 6.67 -1.17
N LEU A 176 24.18 6.18 -1.09
CA LEU A 176 24.55 5.06 -0.23
C LEU A 176 24.38 5.38 1.26
N ILE A 177 24.56 6.65 1.66
CA ILE A 177 24.46 7.08 3.06
C ILE A 177 23.01 6.99 3.52
N ALA A 178 22.07 7.48 2.71
CA ALA A 178 20.65 7.37 3.04
C ALA A 178 20.17 5.92 2.99
N ALA A 179 20.67 5.10 2.06
CA ALA A 179 20.37 3.66 2.02
C ALA A 179 20.85 2.95 3.30
N GLU A 180 22.10 3.22 3.72
CA GLU A 180 22.67 2.70 4.97
C GLU A 180 21.84 3.12 6.18
N GLN A 181 21.50 4.41 6.29
CA GLN A 181 20.69 4.92 7.38
C GLN A 181 19.33 4.20 7.49
N VAL A 182 18.67 3.95 6.36
CA VAL A 182 17.41 3.19 6.33
C VAL A 182 17.62 1.75 6.78
N LEU A 183 18.68 1.09 6.33
CA LEU A 183 18.96 -0.32 6.62
C LEU A 183 19.42 -0.57 8.07
N GLU A 184 20.09 0.40 8.70
CA GLU A 184 20.55 0.31 10.09
C GLU A 184 19.50 0.73 11.11
N THR A 185 18.55 1.58 10.72
CA THR A 185 17.49 2.04 11.62
C THR A 185 16.52 0.89 11.92
N PRO A 186 16.25 0.57 13.20
CA PRO A 186 15.23 -0.43 13.54
C PRO A 186 13.84 0.03 13.11
N HIS A 187 13.12 -0.86 12.41
CA HIS A 187 11.74 -0.63 11.96
C HIS A 187 10.78 -1.59 12.67
N PRO A 188 10.17 -1.19 13.80
CA PRO A 188 9.28 -2.07 14.55
C PRO A 188 8.09 -2.56 13.71
N GLY A 189 7.84 -3.87 13.74
CA GLY A 189 6.75 -4.48 12.99
C GLY A 189 7.02 -4.69 11.49
N MET A 190 8.26 -4.47 11.04
CA MET A 190 8.72 -4.92 9.72
C MET A 190 8.96 -6.43 9.73
N ASP A 191 8.48 -7.10 8.70
CA ASP A 191 8.90 -8.46 8.36
C ASP A 191 10.20 -8.43 7.53
N ILE A 192 11.17 -9.26 7.90
CA ILE A 192 12.42 -9.41 7.13
C ILE A 192 12.10 -10.19 5.86
N THR A 193 12.29 -9.55 4.70
CA THR A 193 12.06 -10.14 3.38
C THR A 193 13.36 -10.50 2.68
N ASP A 194 13.29 -11.32 1.62
CA ASP A 194 14.42 -11.56 0.73
C ASP A 194 14.96 -10.26 0.14
N LYS A 195 14.07 -9.30 -0.17
CA LYS A 195 14.44 -7.96 -0.68
C LYS A 195 15.18 -7.09 0.31
N TRP A 196 14.86 -7.20 1.60
CA TRP A 196 15.61 -6.56 2.67
C TRP A 196 17.03 -7.14 2.77
N GLU A 197 17.16 -8.47 2.76
CA GLU A 197 18.46 -9.15 2.81
C GLU A 197 19.30 -8.90 1.53
N GLU A 198 18.67 -8.84 0.35
CA GLU A 198 19.34 -8.41 -0.88
C GLU A 198 19.87 -6.97 -0.78
N ALA A 199 19.12 -6.06 -0.14
CA ALA A 199 19.52 -4.67 0.06
C ALA A 199 20.71 -4.54 1.04
N LEU A 200 20.68 -5.26 2.17
CA LEU A 200 21.82 -5.35 3.10
C LEU A 200 23.06 -5.95 2.43
N GLY A 201 22.87 -7.00 1.60
CA GLY A 201 23.94 -7.58 0.82
C GLY A 201 24.57 -6.57 -0.14
N LEU A 202 23.74 -5.78 -0.83
CA LEU A 202 24.21 -4.72 -1.73
C LEU A 202 24.96 -3.61 -1.00
N LEU A 203 24.47 -3.19 0.18
CA LEU A 203 25.14 -2.22 1.02
C LEU A 203 26.57 -2.67 1.33
N HIS A 204 26.72 -3.87 1.90
CA HIS A 204 28.02 -4.41 2.27
C HIS A 204 28.92 -4.67 1.05
N TRP A 205 28.36 -5.11 -0.08
CA TRP A 205 29.10 -5.23 -1.32
C TRP A 205 29.68 -3.87 -1.75
N SER A 206 28.87 -2.81 -1.70
CA SER A 206 29.30 -1.45 -2.06
C SER A 206 30.40 -0.91 -1.14
N GLN A 207 30.43 -1.36 0.12
CA GLN A 207 31.47 -1.05 1.11
C GLN A 207 32.72 -1.93 1.00
N GLY A 208 32.73 -2.93 0.10
CA GLY A 208 33.82 -3.90 -0.05
C GLY A 208 33.81 -5.03 1.00
N ASN A 209 32.80 -5.09 1.87
CA ASN A 209 32.62 -6.11 2.89
C ASN A 209 32.01 -7.39 2.30
N PHE A 210 32.75 -8.07 1.41
CA PHE A 210 32.24 -9.18 0.61
C PHE A 210 31.78 -10.40 1.42
N GLU A 211 32.38 -10.66 2.58
CA GLU A 211 31.94 -11.74 3.48
C GLU A 211 30.56 -11.45 4.08
N ALA A 212 30.34 -10.21 4.53
CA ALA A 212 29.04 -9.78 5.02
C ALA A 212 28.00 -9.80 3.90
N ALA A 213 28.37 -9.31 2.71
CA ALA A 213 27.50 -9.37 1.53
C ALA A 213 27.08 -10.83 1.22
N ALA A 214 28.02 -11.77 1.20
CA ALA A 214 27.73 -13.19 0.99
C ALA A 214 26.78 -13.77 2.04
N ARG A 215 26.91 -13.36 3.31
CA ARG A 215 26.00 -13.79 4.38
C ARG A 215 24.57 -13.30 4.12
N HIS A 216 24.38 -12.01 3.84
CA HIS A 216 23.04 -11.45 3.58
C HIS A 216 22.42 -12.01 2.30
N TYR A 217 23.20 -12.17 1.22
CA TYR A 217 22.68 -12.84 0.03
C TYR A 217 22.32 -14.31 0.26
N ARG A 218 23.01 -15.02 1.15
CA ARG A 218 22.62 -16.38 1.55
C ARG A 218 21.26 -16.38 2.26
N ASN A 219 21.06 -15.49 3.23
CA ASN A 219 19.76 -15.33 3.89
C ASN A 219 18.65 -15.03 2.87
N ALA A 220 18.91 -14.15 1.90
CA ALA A 220 17.95 -13.87 0.83
C ALA A 220 17.58 -15.13 0.01
N THR A 221 18.54 -16.01 -0.28
CA THR A 221 18.28 -17.29 -0.98
C THR A 221 17.55 -18.31 -0.11
N GLU A 222 17.66 -18.23 1.21
CA GLU A 222 16.91 -19.09 2.13
C GLU A 222 15.45 -18.62 2.24
N LEU A 223 15.21 -17.31 2.26
CA LEU A 223 13.89 -16.70 2.25
C LEU A 223 13.19 -16.89 0.89
N ASN A 224 13.94 -16.79 -0.20
CA ASN A 224 13.44 -16.97 -1.55
C ASN A 224 14.40 -17.82 -2.42
N PRO A 225 14.23 -19.16 -2.41
CA PRO A 225 15.07 -20.08 -3.17
C PRO A 225 15.02 -19.93 -4.69
N VAL A 226 14.06 -19.15 -5.22
CA VAL A 226 13.94 -18.88 -6.66
C VAL A 226 14.35 -17.45 -7.02
N SER A 227 14.95 -16.69 -6.10
CA SER A 227 15.52 -15.38 -6.42
C SER A 227 16.80 -15.54 -7.24
N HIS A 228 16.68 -15.41 -8.56
CA HIS A 228 17.83 -15.40 -9.46
C HIS A 228 18.79 -14.25 -9.16
N VAL A 229 18.28 -13.11 -8.69
CA VAL A 229 19.08 -11.93 -8.30
C VAL A 229 19.93 -12.25 -7.06
N ALA A 230 19.33 -12.85 -6.02
CA ALA A 230 20.07 -13.23 -4.82
C ALA A 230 21.15 -14.28 -5.12
N HIS A 231 20.83 -15.30 -5.94
CA HIS A 231 21.81 -16.30 -6.36
C HIS A 231 22.97 -15.71 -7.18
N TYR A 232 22.68 -14.80 -8.12
CA TYR A 232 23.70 -14.12 -8.90
C TYR A 232 24.63 -13.28 -8.02
N ASN A 233 24.07 -12.46 -7.14
CA ASN A 233 24.86 -11.61 -6.25
C ASN A 233 25.63 -12.41 -5.20
N LEU A 234 25.07 -13.51 -4.68
CA LEU A 234 25.78 -14.45 -3.82
C LEU A 234 26.98 -15.06 -4.55
N ALA A 235 26.81 -15.44 -5.83
CA ALA A 235 27.91 -15.98 -6.62
C ALA A 235 29.05 -14.97 -6.80
N LEU A 236 28.73 -13.70 -7.05
CA LEU A 236 29.72 -12.62 -7.12
C LEU A 236 30.43 -12.43 -5.77
N ALA A 237 29.69 -12.40 -4.65
CA ALA A 237 30.26 -12.28 -3.31
C ALA A 237 31.21 -13.43 -2.99
N LEU A 238 30.80 -14.67 -3.27
CA LEU A 238 31.63 -15.87 -3.03
C LEU A 238 32.88 -15.90 -3.91
N GLN A 239 32.80 -15.41 -5.16
CA GLN A 239 33.98 -15.26 -6.02
C GLN A 239 35.00 -14.31 -5.38
N ARG A 240 34.54 -13.19 -4.82
CA ARG A 240 35.39 -12.19 -4.17
C ARG A 240 36.01 -12.69 -2.86
N THR A 241 35.30 -13.54 -2.13
CA THR A 241 35.80 -14.16 -0.90
C THR A 241 36.59 -15.45 -1.13
N GLY A 242 36.74 -15.89 -2.39
CA GLY A 242 37.55 -17.05 -2.77
C GLY A 242 36.83 -18.41 -2.71
N ASP A 243 35.55 -18.47 -2.36
CA ASP A 243 34.75 -19.70 -2.46
C ASP A 243 34.26 -19.90 -3.90
N ILE A 244 35.20 -20.26 -4.78
CA ILE A 244 34.93 -20.46 -6.22
C ILE A 244 33.92 -21.59 -6.44
N ASN A 245 33.93 -22.63 -5.60
CA ASN A 245 32.98 -23.74 -5.72
C ASN A 245 31.55 -23.30 -5.39
N GLY A 246 31.37 -22.55 -4.31
CA GLY A 246 30.09 -21.92 -3.98
C GLY A 246 29.62 -20.96 -5.06
N ALA A 247 30.53 -20.12 -5.57
CA ALA A 247 30.23 -19.19 -6.66
C ALA A 247 29.72 -19.92 -7.91
N ARG A 248 30.38 -21.01 -8.34
CA ARG A 248 29.97 -21.83 -9.49
C ARG A 248 28.56 -22.40 -9.30
N ARG A 249 28.24 -22.92 -8.11
CA ARG A 249 26.91 -23.48 -7.80
C ARG A 249 25.82 -22.42 -7.91
N HIS A 250 26.00 -21.28 -7.26
CA HIS A 250 24.98 -20.23 -7.26
C HIS A 250 24.87 -19.50 -8.60
N ALA A 251 25.96 -19.35 -9.36
CA ALA A 251 25.89 -18.83 -10.73
C ALA A 251 25.08 -19.77 -11.65
N ALA A 252 25.25 -21.09 -11.51
CA ALA A 252 24.46 -22.06 -12.27
C ALA A 252 22.97 -22.02 -11.90
N LEU A 253 22.65 -21.88 -10.60
CA LEU A 253 21.26 -21.71 -10.14
C LEU A 253 20.63 -20.44 -10.71
N ALA A 254 21.33 -19.30 -10.65
CA ALA A 254 20.87 -18.05 -11.22
C ALA A 254 20.52 -18.20 -12.72
N VAL A 255 21.39 -18.84 -13.50
CA VAL A 255 21.16 -19.13 -14.93
C VAL A 255 19.97 -20.07 -15.15
N SER A 256 19.81 -21.11 -14.32
CA SER A 256 18.70 -22.05 -14.47
C SER A 256 17.33 -21.43 -14.19
N ILE A 257 17.28 -20.41 -13.33
CA ILE A 257 16.05 -19.67 -13.02
C ILE A 257 15.83 -18.59 -14.07
N ALA A 258 16.87 -17.85 -14.45
CA ALA A 258 16.82 -16.80 -15.46
C ALA A 258 18.11 -16.77 -16.32
N GLY A 259 17.97 -17.05 -17.61
CA GLY A 259 19.09 -17.09 -18.56
C GLY A 259 19.60 -15.71 -19.01
N LEU A 260 19.78 -14.76 -18.09
CA LEU A 260 20.24 -13.41 -18.42
C LEU A 260 21.72 -13.42 -18.89
N PRO A 261 22.09 -12.58 -19.88
CA PRO A 261 23.44 -12.59 -20.46
C PRO A 261 24.57 -12.44 -19.42
N GLU A 262 24.39 -11.56 -18.44
CA GLU A 262 25.33 -11.33 -17.36
C GLU A 262 25.51 -12.54 -16.43
N TYR A 263 24.44 -13.34 -16.21
CA TYR A 263 24.51 -14.52 -15.37
C TYR A 263 25.28 -15.63 -16.08
N VAL A 264 25.01 -15.81 -17.38
CA VAL A 264 25.73 -16.76 -18.24
C VAL A 264 27.21 -16.36 -18.35
N ALA A 265 27.50 -15.06 -18.47
CA ALA A 265 28.87 -14.55 -18.49
C ALA A 265 29.62 -14.89 -17.19
N LEU A 266 29.00 -14.65 -16.02
CA LEU A 266 29.58 -14.99 -14.72
C LEU A 266 29.82 -16.50 -14.59
N GLN A 267 28.83 -17.33 -14.95
CA GLN A 267 28.96 -18.78 -14.91
C GLN A 267 30.14 -19.26 -15.77
N LYS A 268 30.28 -18.73 -16.99
CA LYS A 268 31.40 -19.03 -17.88
C LYS A 268 32.75 -18.59 -17.31
N SER A 269 32.84 -17.37 -16.79
CA SER A 269 34.09 -16.88 -16.21
C SER A 269 34.54 -17.70 -15.00
N LEU A 270 33.59 -18.22 -14.22
CA LEU A 270 33.89 -19.08 -13.08
C LEU A 270 34.32 -20.48 -13.51
N GLY A 271 33.91 -20.96 -14.69
CA GLY A 271 34.23 -22.29 -15.21
C GLY A 271 35.60 -22.42 -15.88
N GLN A 272 36.27 -21.30 -16.17
CA GLN A 272 37.63 -21.30 -16.71
C GLN A 272 38.65 -21.47 -15.56
N PRO A 273 39.65 -22.37 -15.70
CA PRO A 273 40.69 -22.59 -14.70
C PRO A 273 41.69 -21.44 -14.61
#